data_AF-A0A9W9W1U3-F1
#
_entry.id   AF-A0A9W9W1U3-F1
#
_cell.length_a   1.000
_cell.length_b   1.000
_cell.length_c   1.000
_cell.angle_alpha   90.00
_cell.angle_beta   90.00
_cell.angle_gamma   90.00
#
_symmetry.space_group_name_H-M   'P 1'
#
loop_
_entity.id
_entity.type
_entity.pdbx_description
1 polymer ?
#
loop_
_entity_poly.entity_id
_entity_poly.type
_entity_poly.pdbx_seq_one_letter_code
_entity_poly.pdbx_strand_id
1 'polypeptide(L)'
;MQVFDEKQLLWQNSKTCKQLTALVQDVLRTKTAKKVLCFGLGEFCRTAPEWLKKQHDSWDENSEVKNVMGCMIQHSMALTIAQLCGGNETLPLITQDPEYTEVAEDILTKKGFEIVGTYGAGGFAEIDEDSIIISPFPAAPVKQIIADLSRPVLIISTGFAVFNSHE
;
A
#
# COMPACT_ATOMS: atom_id res chain seq x y z
N MET A 1 -9.91 12.47 8.79
CA MET A 1 -8.54 13.01 8.76
C MET A 1 -7.77 12.63 10.04
N GLN A 2 -8.21 13.06 11.23
CA GLN A 2 -7.50 12.85 12.50
C GLN A 2 -7.03 11.40 12.78
N VAL A 3 -7.89 10.39 12.59
CA VAL A 3 -7.51 8.99 12.88
C VAL A 3 -6.40 8.48 11.95
N PHE A 4 -6.46 8.77 10.64
CA PHE A 4 -5.40 8.37 9.71
C PHE A 4 -4.08 9.04 10.09
N ASP A 5 -4.10 10.32 10.44
CA ASP A 5 -2.91 11.06 10.86
C ASP A 5 -2.29 10.48 12.14
N GLU A 6 -3.12 10.14 13.12
CA GLU A 6 -2.68 9.47 14.34
C GLU A 6 -2.02 8.12 14.05
N LYS A 7 -2.60 7.31 13.13
CA LYS A 7 -2.02 6.02 12.77
C LYS A 7 -0.76 6.15 11.93
N GLN A 8 -0.70 7.14 11.06
CA GLN A 8 0.50 7.49 10.32
C GLN A 8 1.63 7.88 11.27
N LEU A 9 1.35 8.66 12.32
CA LEU A 9 2.32 9.04 13.34
C LEU A 9 2.81 7.83 14.14
N LEU A 10 1.91 6.92 14.52
CA LEU A 10 2.30 5.66 15.17
C LEU A 10 3.20 4.82 14.27
N TRP A 11 2.84 4.67 12.99
CA TRP A 11 3.68 4.00 12.00
C TRP A 11 5.07 4.63 11.91
N GLN A 12 5.17 5.95 11.77
CA GLN A 12 6.47 6.65 11.66
C GLN A 12 7.38 6.40 12.87
N ASN A 13 6.79 6.26 14.06
CA ASN A 13 7.53 6.01 15.30
C ASN A 13 7.83 4.52 15.58
N SER A 14 7.20 3.61 14.83
CA SER A 14 7.34 2.16 14.98
C SER A 14 8.77 1.66 14.74
N LYS A 15 9.10 0.49 15.30
CA LYS A 15 10.37 -0.19 14.98
C LYS A 15 10.34 -0.72 13.54
N THR A 16 9.16 -1.15 13.10
CA THR A 16 8.93 -1.67 11.76
C THR A 16 9.23 -0.64 10.67
N CYS A 17 8.78 0.60 10.81
CA CYS A 17 9.07 1.68 9.87
C CYS A 17 10.58 1.96 9.77
N LYS A 18 11.31 1.96 10.90
CA LYS A 18 12.76 2.14 10.92
C LYS A 18 13.49 1.01 10.19
N GLN A 19 13.08 -0.24 10.42
CA GLN A 19 13.66 -1.39 9.75
C GLN A 19 13.36 -1.39 8.25
N LEU A 20 12.13 -1.09 7.86
CA LEU A 20 11.74 -0.96 6.45
C LEU A 20 12.57 0.13 5.77
N THR A 21 12.71 1.29 6.41
CA THR A 21 13.50 2.42 5.89
C THR A 21 14.93 1.98 5.58
N ALA A 22 15.58 1.31 6.53
CA ALA A 22 16.95 0.82 6.34
C ALA A 22 17.05 -0.19 5.19
N LEU A 23 16.10 -1.12 5.07
CA LEU A 23 16.07 -2.11 4.00
C LEU A 23 15.86 -1.48 2.61
N VAL A 24 14.88 -0.58 2.50
CA VAL A 24 14.57 0.12 1.25
C VAL A 24 15.76 0.96 0.81
N GLN A 25 16.38 1.70 1.74
CA GLN A 25 17.58 2.47 1.44
C GLN A 25 18.74 1.59 0.96
N ASP A 26 18.96 0.42 1.56
CA ASP A 26 20.03 -0.49 1.14
C ASP A 26 19.79 -1.06 -0.27
N VAL A 27 18.56 -1.50 -0.56
CA VAL A 27 18.16 -2.01 -1.88
C VAL A 27 18.33 -0.94 -2.96
N LEU A 28 17.97 0.30 -2.66
CA LEU A 28 17.98 1.41 -3.62
C LEU A 28 19.34 2.12 -3.74
N ARG A 29 20.40 1.64 -3.08
CA ARG A 29 21.77 2.17 -3.29
C ARG A 29 22.25 2.03 -4.73
N THR A 30 21.77 1.02 -5.43
CA THR A 30 22.26 0.62 -6.77
C THR A 30 21.20 0.73 -7.86
N LYS A 31 19.97 1.11 -7.49
CA LYS A 31 18.82 1.20 -8.40
C LYS A 31 18.08 2.50 -8.14
N THR A 32 17.59 3.14 -9.19
CA THR A 32 16.78 4.36 -9.09
C THR A 32 15.32 3.99 -9.35
N ALA A 33 14.44 4.35 -8.41
CA ALA A 33 13.00 4.27 -8.63
C ALA A 33 12.46 5.63 -9.03
N LYS A 34 11.47 5.66 -9.92
CA LYS A 34 10.79 6.88 -10.38
C LYS A 34 9.37 7.02 -9.88
N LYS A 35 8.76 5.93 -9.39
CA LYS A 35 7.39 5.93 -8.88
C LYS A 35 7.14 4.76 -7.95
N VAL A 36 6.15 4.94 -7.09
CA VAL A 36 5.59 3.89 -6.23
C VAL A 36 4.18 3.59 -6.71
N LEU A 37 3.93 2.32 -7.07
CA LEU A 37 2.63 1.83 -7.53
C LEU A 37 2.06 0.87 -6.48
N CYS A 38 0.85 1.16 -6.04
CA CYS A 38 0.18 0.43 -4.99
C CYS A 38 -1.05 -0.29 -5.54
N PHE A 39 -1.16 -1.59 -5.28
CA PHE A 39 -2.31 -2.40 -5.68
C PHE A 39 -2.91 -3.09 -4.47
N GLY A 40 -4.16 -2.78 -4.16
CA GLY A 40 -4.91 -3.47 -3.11
C GLY A 40 -4.43 -3.11 -1.70
N LEU A 41 -4.24 -1.83 -1.37
CA LEU A 41 -3.88 -1.42 0.00
C LEU A 41 -5.06 -1.47 0.98
N GLY A 42 -6.25 -1.78 0.47
CA GLY A 42 -7.49 -1.97 1.19
C GLY A 42 -8.18 -0.68 1.61
N GLU A 43 -9.48 -0.80 1.83
CA GLU A 43 -10.35 0.28 2.28
C GLU A 43 -10.34 0.39 3.82
N PHE A 44 -10.28 1.63 4.34
CA PHE A 44 -10.18 1.97 5.76
C PHE A 44 -11.29 2.92 6.28
N CYS A 45 -12.27 3.28 5.45
CA CYS A 45 -13.41 4.13 5.74
C CYS A 45 -14.74 3.35 5.84
N ARG A 46 -14.73 2.03 5.61
CA ARG A 46 -15.88 1.14 5.83
C ARG A 46 -15.43 -0.21 6.40
N THR A 47 -16.40 -1.00 6.86
CA THR A 47 -16.17 -2.37 7.31
C THR A 47 -15.65 -3.24 6.17
N ALA A 48 -14.92 -4.29 6.52
CA ALA A 48 -14.37 -5.23 5.56
C ALA A 48 -15.41 -5.82 4.60
N PRO A 49 -15.02 -6.11 3.34
CA PRO A 49 -15.91 -6.70 2.36
C PRO A 49 -16.33 -8.13 2.76
N GLU A 50 -17.52 -8.57 2.33
CA GLU A 50 -18.08 -9.86 2.74
C GLU A 50 -17.19 -11.07 2.39
N TRP A 51 -16.48 -11.02 1.26
CA TRP A 51 -15.62 -12.12 0.85
C TRP A 51 -14.49 -12.34 1.86
N LEU A 52 -13.92 -11.25 2.40
CA LEU A 52 -12.86 -11.31 3.39
C LEU A 52 -13.40 -11.85 4.72
N LYS A 53 -14.60 -11.41 5.11
CA LYS A 53 -15.31 -11.94 6.28
C LYS A 53 -15.56 -13.44 6.15
N LYS A 54 -15.99 -13.92 4.99
CA LYS A 54 -16.26 -15.36 4.74
C LYS A 54 -15.00 -16.21 4.70
N GLN A 55 -13.84 -15.64 4.36
CA GLN A 55 -12.56 -16.35 4.39
C GLN A 55 -12.06 -16.60 5.82
N HIS A 56 -12.56 -15.83 6.80
CA HIS A 56 -12.21 -15.96 8.21
C HIS A 56 -13.44 -16.41 9.00
N ASP A 57 -13.50 -17.70 9.36
CA ASP A 57 -14.62 -18.32 10.09
C ASP A 57 -15.04 -17.60 11.39
N SER A 58 -14.20 -16.71 11.93
CA SER A 58 -14.42 -15.96 13.18
C SER A 58 -14.22 -14.45 13.02
N TRP A 59 -14.80 -13.83 12.00
CA TRP A 59 -14.72 -12.37 11.82
C TRP A 59 -15.56 -11.61 12.87
N ASP A 60 -14.89 -10.89 13.77
CA ASP A 60 -15.49 -10.11 14.85
C ASP A 60 -15.14 -8.61 14.76
N GLU A 61 -15.64 -7.81 15.70
CA GLU A 61 -15.34 -6.36 15.76
C GLU A 61 -13.83 -6.07 15.91
N ASN A 62 -13.10 -6.93 16.62
CA ASN A 62 -11.64 -6.78 16.76
C ASN A 62 -10.93 -7.03 15.42
N SER A 63 -11.43 -7.97 14.62
CA SER A 63 -10.94 -8.25 13.27
C SER A 63 -11.20 -7.07 12.34
N GLU A 64 -12.37 -6.42 12.42
CA GLU A 64 -12.66 -5.17 11.70
C GLU A 64 -11.67 -4.07 12.02
N VAL A 65 -11.46 -3.80 13.32
CA VAL A 65 -10.52 -2.76 13.75
C VAL A 65 -9.13 -3.07 13.23
N LYS A 66 -8.65 -4.31 13.38
CA LYS A 66 -7.33 -4.72 12.86
C LYS A 66 -7.22 -4.56 11.34
N ASN A 67 -8.27 -4.87 10.59
CA ASN A 67 -8.28 -4.71 9.14
C ASN A 67 -8.15 -3.24 8.74
N VAL A 68 -9.01 -2.38 9.26
CA VAL A 68 -8.98 -0.92 8.99
C VAL A 68 -7.61 -0.33 9.34
N MET A 69 -7.07 -0.74 10.49
CA MET A 69 -5.75 -0.32 10.94
C MET A 69 -4.63 -0.82 10.03
N GLY A 70 -4.72 -2.07 9.59
CA GLY A 70 -3.79 -2.67 8.62
C GLY A 70 -3.76 -1.89 7.31
N CYS A 71 -4.92 -1.56 6.77
CA CYS A 71 -5.05 -0.74 5.56
C CYS A 71 -4.39 0.63 5.76
N MET A 72 -4.66 1.35 6.86
CA MET A 72 -4.00 2.64 7.14
C MET A 72 -2.47 2.52 7.24
N ILE A 73 -1.95 1.44 7.82
CA ILE A 73 -0.51 1.17 7.90
C ILE A 73 0.09 0.92 6.51
N GLN A 74 -0.60 0.16 5.65
CA GLN A 74 -0.14 -0.09 4.28
C GLN A 74 -0.02 1.21 3.46
N HIS A 75 -0.97 2.14 3.59
CA HIS A 75 -0.87 3.46 2.97
C HIS A 75 0.27 4.30 3.58
N SER A 76 0.42 4.25 4.90
CA SER A 76 1.50 4.97 5.61
C SER A 76 2.88 4.47 5.20
N MET A 77 3.02 3.15 4.99
CA MET A 77 4.21 2.52 4.44
C MET A 77 4.53 3.04 3.03
N ALA A 78 3.52 3.12 2.16
CA ALA A 78 3.68 3.63 0.80
C ALA A 78 4.16 5.09 0.78
N LEU A 79 3.57 5.94 1.64
CA LEU A 79 4.02 7.32 1.85
C LEU A 79 5.48 7.39 2.30
N THR A 80 5.88 6.56 3.27
CA THR A 80 7.27 6.49 3.73
C THR A 80 8.22 6.13 2.59
N ILE A 81 7.89 5.15 1.77
CA ILE A 81 8.73 4.73 0.64
C ILE A 81 8.84 5.85 -0.40
N ALA A 82 7.73 6.48 -0.78
CA ALA A 82 7.73 7.57 -1.75
C ALA A 82 8.59 8.76 -1.28
N GLN A 83 8.55 9.08 0.02
CA GLN A 83 9.38 10.12 0.63
C GLN A 83 10.86 9.75 0.66
N LEU A 84 11.20 8.49 0.98
CA LEU A 84 12.59 8.04 1.03
C LEU A 84 13.26 8.05 -0.34
N CYS A 85 12.51 7.76 -1.40
CA CYS A 85 13.06 7.56 -2.73
C CYS A 85 13.16 8.83 -3.57
N GLY A 86 12.40 9.88 -3.25
CA GLY A 86 12.33 11.08 -4.09
C GLY A 86 13.38 12.16 -3.80
N GLY A 87 14.25 11.95 -2.81
CA GLY A 87 15.32 12.90 -2.47
C GLY A 87 14.76 14.22 -1.94
N ASN A 88 14.78 15.26 -2.78
CA ASN A 88 14.22 16.59 -2.44
C ASN A 88 12.73 16.72 -2.76
N GLU A 89 12.19 15.82 -3.57
CA GLU A 89 10.77 15.76 -3.94
C GLU A 89 10.18 14.42 -3.47
N THR A 90 8.85 14.29 -3.42
CA THR A 90 8.24 12.98 -3.15
C THR A 90 8.02 12.28 -4.48
N LEU A 91 8.39 11.00 -4.60
CA LEU A 91 8.10 10.25 -5.83
C LEU A 91 6.59 10.21 -6.08
N PRO A 92 6.14 10.22 -7.36
CA PRO A 92 4.78 9.90 -7.72
C PRO A 92 4.29 8.63 -7.01
N LEU A 93 3.16 8.76 -6.34
CA LEU A 93 2.56 7.71 -5.54
C LEU A 93 1.19 7.38 -6.12
N ILE A 94 1.15 6.31 -6.90
CA ILE A 94 -0.04 5.88 -7.64
C ILE A 94 -0.66 4.71 -6.89
N THR A 95 -1.98 4.71 -6.72
CA THR A 95 -2.71 3.61 -6.08
C THR A 95 -3.92 3.18 -6.89
N GLN A 96 -4.18 1.88 -6.86
CA GLN A 96 -5.40 1.28 -7.39
C GLN A 96 -5.93 0.25 -6.40
N ASP A 97 -7.14 0.49 -5.90
CA ASP A 97 -7.93 -0.48 -5.15
C ASP A 97 -9.41 -0.35 -5.58
N PRO A 98 -10.03 -1.40 -6.14
CA PRO A 98 -11.43 -1.38 -6.52
C PRO A 98 -12.39 -1.14 -5.34
N GLU A 99 -11.94 -1.37 -4.10
CA GLU A 99 -12.78 -1.24 -2.91
C GLU A 99 -12.74 0.18 -2.31
N TYR A 100 -11.96 1.11 -2.87
CA TYR A 100 -11.97 2.49 -2.40
C TYR A 100 -13.35 3.14 -2.55
N THR A 101 -13.73 3.87 -1.50
CA THR A 101 -14.89 4.73 -1.39
C THR A 101 -14.48 6.17 -1.65
N GLU A 102 -15.42 7.02 -2.06
CA GLU A 102 -15.16 8.45 -2.30
C GLU A 102 -14.51 9.15 -1.09
N VAL A 103 -14.83 8.69 0.13
CA VAL A 103 -14.23 9.22 1.38
C VAL A 103 -12.75 8.84 1.50
N ALA A 104 -12.41 7.58 1.20
CA ALA A 104 -11.01 7.16 1.17
C ALA A 104 -10.24 7.85 0.06
N GLU A 105 -10.84 7.97 -1.13
CA GLU A 105 -10.23 8.68 -2.26
C GLU A 105 -9.89 10.13 -1.90
N ASP A 106 -10.83 10.88 -1.31
CA ASP A 106 -10.60 12.26 -0.86
C ASP A 106 -9.45 12.37 0.17
N ILE A 107 -9.37 11.43 1.12
CA ILE A 107 -8.28 11.37 2.10
C ILE A 107 -6.94 11.08 1.40
N LEU A 108 -6.91 10.11 0.49
CA LEU A 108 -5.69 9.68 -0.20
C LEU A 108 -5.17 10.76 -1.15
N THR A 109 -6.03 11.42 -1.91
CA THR A 109 -5.64 12.54 -2.77
C THR A 109 -5.04 13.69 -1.94
N LYS A 110 -5.61 14.02 -0.78
CA LYS A 110 -5.03 15.02 0.15
C LYS A 110 -3.66 14.61 0.71
N LYS A 111 -3.36 13.31 0.72
CA LYS A 111 -2.07 12.75 1.12
C LYS A 111 -1.06 12.63 -0.03
N GLY A 112 -1.44 13.02 -1.25
CA GLY A 112 -0.59 13.00 -2.43
C GLY A 112 -0.65 11.70 -3.24
N PHE A 113 -1.67 10.86 -3.02
CA PHE A 113 -1.91 9.71 -3.89
C PHE A 113 -2.61 10.13 -5.18
N GLU A 114 -2.13 9.59 -6.30
CA GLU A 114 -2.85 9.55 -7.57
C GLU A 114 -3.64 8.24 -7.65
N ILE A 115 -4.96 8.34 -7.77
CA ILE A 115 -5.85 7.17 -7.80
C ILE A 115 -6.18 6.85 -9.24
N VAL A 116 -5.94 5.61 -9.65
CA VAL A 116 -6.14 5.15 -11.04
C VAL A 116 -6.99 3.89 -11.10
N GLY A 117 -7.51 3.59 -12.30
CA GLY A 117 -8.22 2.34 -12.54
C GLY A 117 -9.68 2.33 -12.10
N THR A 118 -10.32 3.48 -11.90
CA THR A 118 -11.76 3.60 -11.58
C THR A 118 -12.67 2.81 -12.54
N TYR A 119 -12.25 2.65 -13.80
CA TYR A 119 -12.99 1.90 -14.83
C TYR A 119 -12.23 0.68 -15.38
N GLY A 120 -11.18 0.20 -14.71
CA GLY A 120 -10.42 -0.96 -15.19
C GLY A 120 -9.03 -1.13 -14.60
N ALA A 121 -8.13 -1.74 -15.36
CA ALA A 121 -6.79 -2.14 -14.93
C ALA A 121 -5.71 -1.05 -15.13
N GLY A 122 -6.08 0.23 -14.98
CA GLY A 122 -5.24 1.37 -15.38
C GLY A 122 -3.85 1.40 -14.73
N GLY A 123 -3.75 1.07 -13.45
CA GLY A 123 -2.48 1.03 -12.73
C GLY A 123 -1.49 0.01 -13.28
N PHE A 124 -1.95 -1.08 -13.91
CA PHE A 124 -1.05 -2.05 -14.53
C PHE A 124 -0.34 -1.49 -15.76
N ALA A 125 -0.94 -0.52 -16.47
CA ALA A 125 -0.30 0.15 -17.60
C ALA A 125 0.85 1.07 -17.16
N GLU A 126 0.87 1.47 -15.89
CA GLU A 126 1.91 2.34 -15.33
C GLU A 126 3.16 1.57 -14.87
N ILE A 127 3.14 0.24 -14.86
CA ILE A 127 4.24 -0.59 -14.33
C ILE A 127 5.41 -0.59 -15.34
N ASP A 128 6.60 -0.21 -14.86
CA ASP A 128 7.85 -0.27 -15.61
C ASP A 128 9.04 -0.74 -14.74
N GLU A 129 10.24 -0.78 -15.34
CA GLU A 129 11.48 -1.22 -14.69
C GLU A 129 11.97 -0.28 -13.57
N ASP A 130 11.52 0.98 -13.55
CA ASP A 130 11.85 1.98 -12.54
C ASP A 130 10.78 2.09 -11.44
N SER A 131 9.83 1.16 -11.42
CA SER A 131 8.72 1.14 -10.45
C SER A 131 9.09 0.40 -9.16
N ILE A 132 8.60 0.92 -8.02
CA ILE A 132 8.45 0.14 -6.79
C ILE A 132 7.00 -0.28 -6.68
N ILE A 133 6.74 -1.58 -6.53
CA ILE A 133 5.39 -2.10 -6.40
C ILE A 133 5.09 -2.48 -4.95
N ILE A 134 3.96 -2.00 -4.42
CA ILE A 134 3.42 -2.40 -3.13
C ILE A 134 2.10 -3.11 -3.39
N SER A 135 2.05 -4.41 -3.07
CA SER A 135 0.85 -5.23 -3.25
C SER A 135 0.67 -6.20 -2.08
N PRO A 136 0.20 -5.70 -0.92
CA PRO A 136 -0.16 -6.52 0.22
C PRO A 136 -1.47 -7.24 -0.10
N PHE A 137 -1.40 -8.57 -0.20
CA PHE A 137 -2.58 -9.42 -0.40
C PHE A 137 -3.52 -9.01 -1.56
N PRO A 138 -3.04 -8.94 -2.81
CA PRO A 138 -3.93 -8.68 -3.94
C PRO A 138 -4.83 -9.90 -4.20
N ALA A 139 -6.15 -9.69 -4.26
CA ALA A 139 -7.10 -10.69 -4.74
C ALA A 139 -6.88 -11.04 -6.23
N ALA A 140 -6.26 -10.13 -6.98
CA ALA A 140 -5.84 -10.31 -8.36
C ALA A 140 -4.44 -10.94 -8.45
N PRO A 141 -4.09 -11.61 -9.57
CA PRO A 141 -2.78 -12.21 -9.78
C PRO A 141 -1.70 -11.16 -10.11
N VAL A 142 -1.59 -10.10 -9.29
CA VAL A 142 -0.69 -8.96 -9.48
C VAL A 142 0.75 -9.44 -9.62
N LYS A 143 1.16 -10.45 -8.84
CA LYS A 143 2.52 -11.01 -8.92
C LYS A 143 2.80 -11.68 -10.26
N GLN A 144 1.84 -12.44 -10.79
CA GLN A 144 1.96 -13.09 -12.08
C GLN A 144 1.96 -12.05 -13.21
N ILE A 145 1.07 -11.06 -13.12
CA ILE A 145 1.00 -9.96 -14.10
C ILE A 145 2.32 -9.17 -14.12
N ILE A 146 2.87 -8.82 -12.96
CA ILE A 146 4.17 -8.14 -12.88
C ILE A 146 5.24 -9.02 -13.52
N ALA A 147 5.31 -10.32 -13.18
CA ALA A 147 6.32 -11.23 -13.73
C ALA A 147 6.29 -11.32 -15.27
N ASP A 148 5.10 -11.14 -15.87
CA ASP A 148 4.89 -11.18 -17.32
C ASP A 148 5.05 -9.81 -18.01
N LEU A 149 4.80 -8.69 -17.30
CA LEU A 149 4.87 -7.33 -17.86
C LEU A 149 6.26 -6.71 -17.76
N SER A 150 6.88 -6.70 -16.57
CA SER A 150 8.12 -5.96 -16.33
C SER A 150 8.89 -6.45 -15.09
N ARG A 151 10.15 -6.02 -14.94
CA ARG A 151 11.00 -6.38 -13.79
C ARG A 151 11.22 -5.13 -12.91
N PRO A 152 10.24 -4.76 -12.06
CA PRO A 152 10.35 -3.56 -11.24
C PRO A 152 11.56 -3.63 -10.29
N VAL A 153 11.98 -2.46 -9.82
CA VAL A 153 13.10 -2.29 -8.90
C VAL A 153 12.95 -3.15 -7.64
N LEU A 154 11.74 -3.13 -7.08
CA LEU A 154 11.36 -3.77 -5.83
C LEU A 154 9.87 -4.12 -5.84
N ILE A 155 9.52 -5.30 -5.31
CA ILE A 155 8.14 -5.70 -5.03
C ILE A 155 8.02 -5.96 -3.53
N ILE A 156 7.13 -5.24 -2.87
CA ILE A 156 6.76 -5.44 -1.47
C ILE A 156 5.39 -6.09 -1.46
N SER A 157 5.30 -7.25 -0.83
CA SER A 157 4.05 -7.97 -0.68
C SER A 157 4.03 -8.68 0.65
N THR A 158 2.85 -8.82 1.22
CA THR A 158 2.63 -9.76 2.32
C THR A 158 2.33 -11.15 1.75
N GLY A 159 2.56 -12.19 2.55
CA GLY A 159 1.97 -13.50 2.29
C GLY A 159 0.46 -13.46 2.53
N PHE A 160 -0.09 -14.46 3.21
CA PHE A 160 -1.50 -14.46 3.63
C PHE A 160 -1.80 -13.59 4.88
N ALA A 161 -0.89 -12.69 5.28
CA ALA A 161 -0.98 -11.93 6.53
C ALA A 161 -1.02 -10.41 6.29
N VAL A 162 -1.50 -9.65 7.29
CA VAL A 162 -1.49 -8.18 7.28
C VAL A 162 -0.13 -7.67 7.77
N PHE A 163 0.36 -6.59 7.16
CA PHE A 163 1.63 -5.95 7.55
C PHE A 163 1.54 -5.40 8.99
N ASN A 164 2.57 -5.65 9.81
CA ASN A 164 2.71 -5.16 11.19
C ASN A 164 1.73 -5.71 12.25
N SER A 165 1.38 -7.00 12.22
CA SER A 165 0.50 -7.62 13.23
C SER A 165 1.11 -7.83 14.63
N HIS A 166 2.32 -7.33 14.91
CA HIS A 166 3.13 -7.73 16.08
C HIS A 166 3.75 -6.56 16.88
N GLU A 167 3.18 -5.37 16.83
CA GLU A 167 3.51 -4.32 17.84
C GLU A 167 2.54 -4.35 19.03
#